data_AF-X0Y4S8-F1
#
_entry.id   AF-X0Y4S8-F1
#
_cell.length_a   1.000
_cell.length_b   1.000
_cell.length_c   1.000
_cell.angle_alpha   90.00
_cell.angle_beta   90.00
_cell.angle_gamma   90.00
#
_symmetry.space_group_name_H-M   'P 1'
#
loop_
_entity.id
_entity.type
_entity.pdbx_description
1 polymer ?
#
loop_
_entity_poly.entity_id
_entity_poly.type
_entity_poly.pdbx_seq_one_letter_code
_entity_poly.pdbx_strand_id
1 'polypeptide(L)'
;MAREILAKLRDHFADKMFKTVVNFNTKIKEAASFGRPISEYDSASRGHKDFCALAEEVLSLQVKPQPQEYTSTLASQLESISDTADELLQAAKPAIEALQTPGAEVTEPADTDTKLSDFYGVN
;
A
#
# COMPACT_ATOMS: atom_id res chain seq x y z
N MET A 1 -25.80 -31.39 -26.72
CA MET A 1 -26.53 -31.07 -25.46
C MET A 1 -25.86 -30.00 -24.59
N ALA A 2 -24.73 -30.24 -23.90
CA ALA A 2 -24.16 -29.23 -22.98
C ALA A 2 -23.81 -27.89 -23.66
N ARG A 3 -23.28 -27.93 -24.89
CA ARG A 3 -22.97 -26.73 -25.68
C ARG A 3 -24.21 -25.95 -26.12
N GLU A 4 -25.30 -26.64 -26.45
CA GLU A 4 -26.57 -25.99 -26.85
C GLU A 4 -27.24 -25.32 -25.66
N ILE A 5 -27.21 -25.95 -24.49
CA ILE A 5 -27.73 -25.34 -23.24
C ILE A 5 -26.89 -24.11 -22.89
N LEU A 6 -25.57 -24.22 -22.99
CA LEU A 6 -24.67 -23.09 -22.76
C LEU A 6 -24.95 -21.92 -23.73
N ALA A 7 -25.20 -22.21 -25.01
CA ALA A 7 -25.55 -21.19 -26.00
C ALA A 7 -26.84 -20.45 -25.60
N LYS A 8 -27.90 -21.19 -25.26
CA LYS A 8 -29.16 -20.59 -24.79
C LYS A 8 -28.98 -19.75 -23.51
N LEU A 9 -28.23 -20.26 -22.54
CA LEU A 9 -27.94 -19.50 -21.32
C LEU A 9 -27.20 -18.21 -21.64
N ARG A 10 -26.24 -18.26 -22.55
CA ARG A 10 -25.47 -17.09 -22.97
C ARG A 10 -26.33 -16.08 -23.72
N ASP A 11 -27.26 -16.52 -24.55
CA ASP A 11 -28.20 -15.62 -25.25
C ASP A 11 -29.15 -14.91 -24.27
N HIS A 12 -29.62 -15.60 -23.22
CA HIS A 12 -30.56 -15.04 -22.25
C HIS A 12 -29.90 -14.26 -21.10
N PHE A 13 -28.68 -14.62 -20.70
CA PHE A 13 -28.03 -14.13 -19.49
C PHE A 13 -26.63 -13.56 -19.72
N ALA A 14 -26.30 -13.16 -20.96
CA ALA A 14 -24.98 -12.65 -21.35
C ALA A 14 -24.37 -11.69 -20.31
N ASP A 15 -25.14 -10.71 -19.86
CA ASP A 15 -24.68 -9.63 -18.97
C ASP A 15 -24.40 -10.09 -17.52
N LYS A 16 -24.90 -11.27 -17.15
CA LYS A 16 -24.77 -11.84 -15.80
C LYS A 16 -23.84 -13.06 -15.77
N MET A 17 -23.24 -13.41 -16.90
CA MET A 17 -22.35 -14.56 -17.04
C MET A 17 -20.90 -14.13 -17.23
N PHE A 18 -20.01 -14.85 -16.55
CA PHE A 18 -18.59 -14.78 -16.86
C PHE A 18 -18.30 -15.39 -18.24
N LYS A 19 -17.22 -14.93 -18.87
CA LYS A 19 -16.68 -15.49 -20.12
C LYS A 19 -15.97 -16.81 -19.85
N THR A 20 -15.36 -16.96 -18.68
CA THR A 20 -14.66 -18.18 -18.27
C THR A 20 -15.65 -19.30 -17.97
N VAL A 21 -15.41 -20.48 -18.56
CA VAL A 21 -16.22 -21.69 -18.34
C VAL A 21 -15.39 -22.70 -17.56
N VAL A 22 -15.88 -23.08 -16.38
CA VAL A 22 -15.27 -24.16 -15.58
C VAL A 22 -15.85 -25.50 -16.01
N ASN A 23 -15.00 -26.37 -16.56
CA ASN A 23 -15.43 -27.68 -17.05
C ASN A 23 -15.54 -28.70 -15.91
N PHE A 24 -16.37 -29.74 -16.12
CA PHE A 24 -16.40 -30.86 -15.19
C PHE A 24 -15.04 -31.56 -15.14
N ASN A 25 -14.46 -31.63 -13.95
CA ASN A 25 -13.17 -32.24 -13.73
C ASN A 25 -13.21 -33.17 -12.50
N THR A 26 -12.65 -34.38 -12.63
CA THR A 26 -12.60 -35.36 -11.54
C THR A 26 -11.75 -34.86 -10.37
N LYS A 27 -10.66 -34.14 -10.61
CA LYS A 27 -9.80 -33.56 -9.57
C LYS A 27 -10.52 -32.53 -8.71
N ILE A 28 -11.44 -31.75 -9.28
CA ILE A 28 -12.29 -30.84 -8.48
C ILE A 28 -13.18 -31.63 -7.53
N LYS A 29 -13.78 -32.74 -8.01
CA LYS A 29 -14.63 -33.60 -7.18
C LYS A 29 -13.84 -34.28 -6.07
N GLU A 30 -12.67 -34.82 -6.40
CA GLU A 30 -11.74 -35.41 -5.43
C GLU A 30 -11.34 -34.37 -4.38
N ALA A 31 -10.86 -33.19 -4.80
CA ALA A 31 -10.48 -32.10 -3.90
C ALA A 31 -11.61 -31.72 -2.92
N ALA A 32 -12.85 -31.61 -3.42
CA ALA A 32 -14.02 -31.36 -2.59
C ALA A 32 -14.28 -32.47 -1.58
N SER A 33 -14.13 -33.74 -1.97
CA SER A 33 -14.26 -34.90 -1.06
C SER A 33 -13.16 -34.93 0.02
N PHE A 34 -11.94 -34.50 -0.31
CA PHE A 34 -10.83 -34.39 0.65
C PHE A 34 -10.88 -33.10 1.49
N GLY A 35 -11.84 -32.21 1.24
CA GLY A 35 -11.97 -30.94 1.95
C GLY A 35 -10.80 -29.98 1.70
N ARG A 36 -10.13 -30.11 0.54
CA ARG A 36 -8.97 -29.28 0.18
C ARG A 36 -9.30 -28.39 -1.03
N PRO A 37 -8.81 -27.15 -1.08
CA PRO A 37 -8.90 -26.33 -2.29
C PRO A 37 -8.23 -27.02 -3.48
N ILE A 38 -8.74 -26.80 -4.70
CA ILE A 38 -8.15 -27.39 -5.92
C ILE A 38 -6.71 -26.93 -6.17
N SER A 39 -6.36 -25.71 -5.72
CA SER A 39 -4.99 -25.18 -5.76
C SER A 39 -4.00 -25.97 -4.92
N GLU A 40 -4.42 -26.46 -3.76
CA GLU A 40 -3.58 -27.27 -2.87
C GLU A 40 -3.64 -28.76 -3.23
N TYR A 41 -4.78 -29.24 -3.72
CA TYR A 41 -4.96 -30.64 -4.08
C TYR A 41 -4.20 -31.02 -5.35
N ASP A 42 -4.37 -30.24 -6.44
CA ASP A 42 -3.69 -30.49 -7.71
C ASP A 42 -3.64 -29.20 -8.56
N SER A 43 -2.55 -28.45 -8.40
CA SER A 43 -2.28 -27.20 -9.14
C SER A 43 -1.98 -27.41 -10.62
N ALA A 44 -1.60 -28.63 -11.05
CA ALA A 44 -1.35 -28.92 -12.47
C ALA A 44 -2.65 -29.27 -13.21
N SER A 45 -3.72 -29.60 -12.48
CA SER A 45 -5.00 -30.03 -13.04
C SER A 45 -5.65 -28.98 -13.95
N ARG A 46 -6.45 -29.47 -14.91
CA ARG A 46 -7.27 -28.59 -15.76
C ARG A 46 -8.29 -27.81 -14.93
N GLY A 47 -8.84 -28.42 -13.88
CA GLY A 47 -9.79 -27.76 -12.98
C GLY A 47 -9.19 -26.56 -12.24
N HIS A 48 -7.95 -26.68 -11.77
CA HIS A 48 -7.23 -25.56 -11.18
C HIS A 48 -7.07 -24.41 -12.18
N LYS A 49 -6.64 -24.71 -13.41
CA LYS A 49 -6.47 -23.70 -14.47
C LYS A 49 -7.76 -22.96 -14.81
N ASP A 50 -8.88 -23.69 -14.94
CA ASP A 50 -10.19 -23.10 -15.21
C ASP A 50 -10.63 -22.16 -14.06
N PHE A 51 -10.38 -22.53 -12.80
CA PHE A 51 -10.68 -21.68 -11.64
C PHE A 51 -9.76 -20.46 -11.53
N CYS A 52 -8.46 -20.59 -11.85
CA CYS A 52 -7.55 -19.46 -11.89
C CYS A 52 -7.98 -18.42 -12.93
N ALA A 53 -8.33 -18.87 -14.14
CA ALA A 53 -8.84 -17.98 -15.18
C ALA A 53 -10.14 -17.26 -14.72
N LEU A 54 -11.02 -17.97 -14.00
CA LEU A 54 -12.23 -17.36 -13.46
C LEU A 54 -11.90 -16.31 -12.39
N ALA A 55 -10.94 -16.60 -11.49
CA ALA A 55 -10.50 -15.66 -10.47
C ALA A 55 -9.90 -14.38 -11.09
N GLU A 56 -9.08 -14.52 -12.14
CA GLU A 56 -8.54 -13.39 -12.89
C GLU A 56 -9.64 -12.52 -13.51
N GLU A 57 -10.67 -13.14 -14.09
CA GLU A 57 -11.82 -12.43 -14.64
C GLU A 57 -12.60 -11.67 -13.56
N VAL A 58 -12.84 -12.31 -12.40
CA VAL A 58 -13.52 -11.69 -11.26
C VAL A 58 -12.74 -10.48 -10.74
N LEU A 59 -11.42 -10.60 -10.58
CA LEU A 59 -10.56 -9.48 -10.16
C LEU A 59 -10.62 -8.33 -11.19
N SER A 60 -10.55 -8.65 -12.48
CA SER A 60 -10.61 -7.66 -13.55
C SER A 60 -11.93 -6.87 -13.57
N LEU A 61 -13.05 -7.48 -13.16
CA LEU A 61 -14.34 -6.79 -13.03
C LEU A 61 -14.44 -5.91 -11.78
N GLN A 62 -13.74 -6.27 -10.70
CA GLN A 62 -13.77 -5.52 -9.44
C GLN A 62 -12.80 -4.34 -9.42
N VAL A 63 -11.78 -4.34 -10.27
CA VAL A 63 -10.89 -3.18 -10.44
C VAL A 63 -11.64 -2.09 -11.22
N LYS A 64 -12.54 -1.39 -10.53
CA LYS A 64 -12.61 0.06 -10.73
C LYS A 64 -11.27 0.59 -10.21
N PRO A 65 -10.44 1.25 -11.03
CA PRO A 65 -9.25 1.89 -10.52
C PRO A 65 -9.67 3.03 -9.57
N GLN A 66 -9.79 2.72 -8.29
CA GLN A 66 -9.77 3.68 -7.18
C GLN A 66 -8.38 3.93 -6.55
N PRO A 67 -7.21 3.74 -7.21
CA PRO A 67 -5.94 4.19 -6.63
C PRO A 67 -5.77 5.72 -6.58
N GLN A 68 -6.53 6.51 -7.34
CA GLN A 68 -6.18 7.91 -7.56
C GLN A 68 -6.70 8.87 -6.49
N GLU A 69 -7.90 8.66 -5.92
CA GLU A 69 -8.51 9.63 -4.99
C GLU A 69 -7.73 9.80 -3.68
N TYR A 70 -7.11 8.73 -3.16
CA TYR A 70 -6.30 8.80 -1.93
C TYR A 70 -4.95 9.48 -2.17
N THR A 71 -4.30 9.24 -3.31
CA THR A 71 -3.02 9.88 -3.62
C THR A 71 -3.16 11.38 -3.88
N SER A 72 -4.25 11.82 -4.53
CA SER A 72 -4.48 13.24 -4.82
C SER A 72 -4.82 14.02 -3.55
N THR A 73 -5.61 13.43 -2.65
CA THR A 73 -6.00 14.06 -1.38
C THR A 73 -4.79 14.21 -0.46
N LEU A 74 -3.99 13.15 -0.29
CA LEU A 74 -2.76 13.21 0.51
C LEU A 74 -1.74 14.21 -0.06
N ALA A 75 -1.56 14.25 -1.38
CA ALA A 75 -0.66 15.23 -2.01
C ALA A 75 -1.13 16.67 -1.76
N SER A 76 -2.44 16.95 -1.91
CA SER A 76 -3.00 18.28 -1.63
C SER A 76 -2.88 18.67 -0.14
N GLN A 77 -3.05 17.72 0.77
CA GLN A 77 -2.88 17.96 2.20
C GLN A 77 -1.43 18.29 2.56
N LEU A 78 -0.46 17.54 2.00
CA LEU A 78 0.96 17.80 2.21
C LEU A 78 1.40 19.17 1.68
N GLU A 79 0.88 19.58 0.52
CA GLU A 79 1.12 20.91 -0.03
C GLU A 79 0.61 22.00 0.91
N SER A 80 -0.64 21.89 1.38
CA SER A 80 -1.20 22.86 2.34
C SER A 80 -0.44 22.91 3.68
N ILE A 81 0.07 21.77 4.16
CA ILE A 81 0.88 21.70 5.38
C ILE A 81 2.22 22.39 5.18
N SER A 82 2.86 22.20 4.02
CA SER A 82 4.12 22.87 3.66
C SER A 82 3.94 24.38 3.61
N ASP A 83 2.90 24.86 2.93
CA ASP A 83 2.59 26.29 2.82
C ASP A 83 2.37 26.92 4.21
N THR A 84 1.63 26.21 5.08
CA THR A 84 1.38 26.65 6.46
C THR A 84 2.68 26.72 7.27
N ALA A 85 3.62 25.79 7.06
CA ALA A 85 4.90 25.78 7.77
C ALA A 85 5.80 26.96 7.36
N ASP A 86 5.85 27.29 6.07
CA ASP A 86 6.63 28.42 5.56
C ASP A 86 6.09 29.76 6.08
N GLU A 87 4.77 29.93 6.16
CA GLU A 87 4.14 31.13 6.72
C GLU A 87 4.51 31.32 8.21
N LEU A 88 4.46 30.26 9.00
CA LEU A 88 4.83 30.29 10.42
C LEU A 88 6.32 30.58 10.62
N LEU A 89 7.19 30.00 9.79
CA LEU A 89 8.63 30.29 9.82
C LEU A 89 8.92 31.76 9.48
N GLN A 90 8.22 32.32 8.50
CA GLN A 90 8.37 33.71 8.10
C GLN A 90 7.86 34.68 9.17
N ALA A 91 6.75 34.34 9.84
CA ALA A 91 6.23 35.12 10.97
C ALA A 91 7.14 35.06 12.20
N ALA A 92 7.80 33.92 12.45
CA ALA A 92 8.75 33.77 13.55
C ALA A 92 10.13 34.38 13.25
N LYS A 93 10.50 34.53 11.98
CA LYS A 93 11.80 35.08 11.52
C LYS A 93 12.18 36.43 12.16
N PRO A 94 11.32 37.47 12.19
CA PRO A 94 11.66 38.72 12.84
C PRO A 94 11.79 38.60 14.37
N ALA A 95 11.11 37.65 15.00
CA ALA A 95 11.24 37.40 16.44
C ALA A 95 12.54 36.65 16.79
N ILE A 96 12.99 35.74 15.93
CA ILE A 96 14.28 35.05 16.06
C ILE A 96 15.44 36.02 15.76
N GLU A 97 15.33 36.86 14.74
CA GLU A 97 16.32 37.91 14.43
C GLU A 97 16.42 38.95 15.56
N ALA A 98 15.31 39.28 16.24
CA ALA A 98 15.32 40.15 17.41
C ALA A 98 16.01 39.53 18.64
N LEU A 99 16.09 38.20 18.72
CA LEU A 99 16.90 37.49 19.73
C LEU A 99 18.37 37.35 19.30
N GLN A 100 18.74 37.74 18.07
CA GLN A 100 20.09 37.62 17.49
C GLN A 100 20.85 38.96 17.38
N THR A 101 20.45 40.02 18.09
CA THR A 101 21.34 41.19 18.27
C THR A 101 22.68 40.76 18.92
N PRO A 102 23.83 41.31 18.48
CA PRO A 102 25.15 40.79 18.79
C PRO A 102 25.54 41.09 20.23
N GLY A 103 25.58 40.06 21.07
CA GLY A 103 25.91 40.20 22.48
C GLY A 103 25.90 38.89 23.25
N ALA A 104 26.44 37.83 22.67
CA ALA A 104 26.84 36.65 23.44
C ALA A 104 28.13 36.12 22.83
N GLU A 105 29.23 36.34 23.54
CA GLU A 105 30.54 35.79 23.26
C GLU A 105 30.44 34.31 22.89
N VAL A 106 30.97 33.96 21.72
CA VAL A 106 31.40 32.60 21.43
C VAL A 106 32.55 32.33 22.40
N THR A 107 32.24 31.82 23.59
CA THR A 107 33.29 31.21 24.41
C THR A 107 33.66 29.92 23.70
N GLU A 108 34.87 29.90 23.15
CA GLU A 108 35.58 28.73 22.64
C GLU A 108 35.33 27.51 23.53
N PRO A 109 35.28 26.29 22.97
CA PRO A 109 35.19 25.07 23.75
C PRO A 109 36.52 24.90 24.52
N ALA A 110 36.60 25.56 25.68
CA ALA A 110 37.66 25.36 26.65
C ALA A 110 37.56 23.92 27.14
N ASP A 111 38.54 23.16 26.70
CA ASP A 111 38.87 21.77 26.95
C ASP A 111 38.28 21.26 28.27
N THR A 112 37.26 20.39 28.16
CA THR A 112 36.55 19.81 29.31
C THR A 112 37.47 19.00 30.21
N ASP A 113 38.63 18.59 29.70
CA ASP A 113 39.63 17.81 30.42
C ASP A 113 40.36 18.65 31.49
N THR A 114 40.62 19.92 31.22
CA THR A 114 41.31 20.82 32.18
C THR A 114 40.41 21.21 33.35
N LYS A 115 39.09 21.30 33.12
CA LYS A 115 38.13 21.60 34.19
C LYS A 115 37.86 20.40 35.10
N LEU A 116 38.07 19.17 34.59
CA LEU A 116 37.93 17.96 35.39
C LEU A 116 39.14 17.74 36.31
N SER A 117 40.36 18.05 35.85
CA SER A 117 41.58 17.91 36.65
C SER A 117 41.60 18.87 37.84
N ASP A 118 41.16 20.12 37.65
CA ASP A 118 41.11 21.11 38.73
C ASP A 118 40.06 20.79 39.81
N PHE A 119 38.99 20.08 39.44
CA PHE A 119 37.94 19.68 40.38
C PHE A 119 38.32 18.44 41.20
N TYR A 120 39.03 17.47 40.60
CA TYR A 120 39.37 16.21 41.26
C TYR A 120 40.77 16.15 41.88
N GLY A 121 41.62 17.17 41.68
CA GLY A 121 42.87 17.33 42.43
C GLY A 121 43.80 16.11 42.37
N VAL A 122 43.90 15.47 41.21
CA VAL A 122 44.89 14.41 40.96
C VAL A 122 45.98 14.99 40.07
N ASN A 123 47.16 15.23 40.65
CA ASN A 123 48.39 15.50 39.91
C ASN A 123 48.91 14.22 39.24
#